data_AF-A0AAV8CGU8-F1
#
_entry.id   AF-A0AAV8CGU8-F1
#
_cell.length_a   1.000
_cell.length_b   1.000
_cell.length_c   1.000
_cell.angle_alpha   90.00
_cell.angle_beta   90.00
_cell.angle_gamma   90.00
#
_symmetry.space_group_name_H-M   'P 1'
#
loop_
_entity.id
_entity.type
_entity.pdbx_description
1 polymer ?
#
loop_
_entity_poly.entity_id
_entity_poly.type
_entity_poly.pdbx_seq_one_letter_code
_entity_poly.pdbx_strand_id
1 'polypeptide(L)'
;MLKQEFEGDHSTQAFIFCDKPVDAELVVVAFCGTEPFNAIQWCTDFDFSWYAIPGVGKIHGGFLKALGLQKNTGLPEQIHQENDKPLAYYVIREKLREVLEKNKNAKFLVTGHSLGGALAILFPSILALHREGDLLKKLDGIYTFGQPRVGNAEFGSFVKRFLDTEKLYFRYVYSNDIVPRVPYDDKALMFKHFGKCLYYNVFYRGKVRNEEPNKNYFALWTLVPKLFTVTMELIRSFVIGYTKGPNYREGGLLRIARIVALVLPGLTPHGPQDYNNSTRLGNLVVPSDAKND
;
A
#
# COMPACT_ATOMS: atom_id res chain seq x y z
N MET A 1 8.98 28.14 8.76
CA MET A 1 7.99 28.80 7.88
C MET A 1 7.78 27.84 6.71
N LEU A 2 6.68 27.12 6.51
CA LEU A 2 5.31 27.17 7.04
C LEU A 2 5.04 26.08 8.09
N LYS A 3 4.45 26.46 9.23
CA LYS A 3 3.73 25.55 10.13
C LYS A 3 2.26 25.69 9.73
N GLN A 4 1.70 24.72 9.01
CA GLN A 4 0.27 24.63 8.83
C GLN A 4 -0.28 23.62 9.83
N GLU A 5 -1.17 24.11 10.66
CA GLU A 5 -1.94 23.35 11.62
C GLU A 5 -2.89 22.43 10.87
N PHE A 6 -2.79 21.13 11.13
CA PHE A 6 -3.81 20.17 10.74
C PHE A 6 -4.42 19.60 12.03
N GLU A 7 -5.69 19.93 12.25
CA GLU A 7 -6.61 19.27 13.16
C GLU A 7 -7.46 18.30 12.31
N GLY A 8 -7.13 17.02 12.38
CA GLY A 8 -7.92 15.96 11.78
C GLY A 8 -7.80 14.73 12.66
N ASP A 9 -8.92 14.18 13.10
CA ASP A 9 -8.97 12.97 13.93
C ASP A 9 -8.69 11.75 13.04
N HIS A 10 -7.43 11.43 12.82
CA HIS A 10 -7.03 10.29 12.00
C HIS A 10 -7.24 8.98 12.77
N SER A 11 -8.44 8.39 12.67
CA SER A 11 -8.70 7.04 13.19
C SER A 11 -8.16 5.98 12.22
N THR A 12 -6.96 5.48 12.50
CA THR A 12 -6.41 4.33 11.77
C THR A 12 -7.10 3.05 12.22
N GLN A 13 -7.60 2.29 11.26
CA GLN A 13 -8.18 0.97 11.50
C GLN A 13 -7.23 -0.12 11.01
N ALA A 14 -7.00 -1.12 11.84
CA ALA A 14 -6.21 -2.29 11.51
C ALA A 14 -6.77 -3.53 12.21
N PHE A 15 -6.57 -4.69 11.58
CA PHE A 15 -6.93 -5.99 12.13
C PHE A 15 -5.68 -6.83 12.34
N ILE A 16 -5.64 -7.57 13.45
CA ILE A 16 -4.65 -8.61 13.71
C ILE A 16 -5.40 -9.93 13.84
N PHE A 17 -5.07 -10.91 13.01
CA PHE A 17 -5.69 -12.22 13.05
C PHE A 17 -4.67 -13.32 12.80
N CYS A 18 -4.97 -14.52 13.27
CA CYS A 18 -4.11 -15.70 13.15
C CYS A 18 -4.74 -16.69 12.15
N ASP A 19 -3.89 -17.50 11.51
CA ASP A 19 -4.34 -18.61 10.66
C ASP A 19 -5.09 -19.69 11.46
N LYS A 20 -4.71 -19.87 12.73
CA LYS A 20 -5.32 -20.82 13.67
C LYS A 20 -5.55 -20.16 15.04
N PRO A 21 -6.55 -20.61 15.82
CA PRO A 21 -6.81 -20.07 17.16
C PRO A 21 -5.78 -20.51 18.22
N VAL A 22 -5.10 -21.64 18.01
CA VAL A 22 -4.09 -22.22 18.90
C VAL A 22 -2.88 -22.60 18.05
N ASP A 23 -1.67 -22.35 18.54
CA ASP A 23 -0.40 -22.65 17.86
C ASP A 23 -0.36 -22.12 16.43
N ALA A 24 -0.71 -20.85 16.27
CA ALA A 24 -0.69 -20.18 14.98
C ALA A 24 0.70 -20.24 14.36
N GLU A 25 0.76 -20.46 13.04
CA GLU A 25 1.99 -20.38 12.27
C GLU A 25 2.15 -18.99 11.63
N LEU A 26 1.03 -18.32 11.39
CA LEU A 26 0.99 -17.04 10.71
C LEU A 26 0.04 -16.05 11.42
N VAL A 27 0.58 -14.88 11.72
CA VAL A 27 -0.18 -13.71 12.17
C VAL A 27 -0.25 -12.70 11.02
N VAL A 28 -1.43 -12.16 10.74
CA VAL A 28 -1.65 -11.15 9.71
C VAL A 28 -1.98 -9.83 10.37
N VAL A 29 -1.23 -8.78 10.03
CA VAL A 29 -1.56 -7.39 10.35
C VAL A 29 -2.09 -6.71 9.09
N ALA A 30 -3.38 -6.41 9.06
CA ALA A 30 -4.05 -5.80 7.90
C ALA A 30 -4.49 -4.37 8.21
N PHE A 31 -3.98 -3.39 7.47
CA PHE A 31 -4.40 -1.99 7.57
C PHE A 31 -5.53 -1.66 6.61
N CYS A 32 -6.57 -1.02 7.11
CA CYS A 32 -7.67 -0.54 6.29
C CYS A 32 -7.24 0.64 5.42
N GLY A 33 -7.73 0.66 4.18
CA GLY A 33 -7.67 1.84 3.33
C GLY A 33 -8.80 2.83 3.63
N THR A 34 -8.89 3.87 2.82
CA THR A 34 -10.06 4.75 2.77
C THR A 34 -11.14 4.17 1.86
N GLU A 35 -12.39 4.60 2.05
CA GLU A 35 -13.47 4.27 1.13
C GLU A 35 -13.19 4.84 -0.28
N PRO A 36 -13.67 4.19 -1.36
CA PRO A 36 -13.35 4.60 -2.73
C PRO A 36 -13.63 6.07 -3.05
N PHE A 37 -14.75 6.63 -2.61
CA PHE A 37 -15.08 8.05 -2.83
C PHE A 37 -14.17 8.99 -2.03
N ASN A 38 -13.84 8.61 -0.79
CA ASN A 38 -12.88 9.33 0.03
C ASN A 38 -11.44 9.18 -0.49
N ALA A 39 -11.11 8.10 -1.21
CA ALA A 39 -9.81 7.94 -1.86
C ALA A 39 -9.63 8.94 -3.01
N ILE A 40 -10.72 9.32 -3.70
CA ILE A 40 -10.71 10.40 -4.71
C ILE A 40 -10.35 11.72 -4.03
N GLN A 41 -11.13 12.09 -3.01
CA GLN A 41 -10.91 13.32 -2.25
C GLN A 41 -9.52 13.32 -1.62
N TRP A 42 -9.09 12.19 -1.08
CA TRP A 42 -7.76 12.02 -0.50
C TRP A 42 -6.65 12.20 -1.55
N CYS A 43 -6.81 11.71 -2.79
CA CYS A 43 -5.82 11.91 -3.86
C CYS A 43 -5.77 13.36 -4.35
N THR A 44 -6.90 14.07 -4.35
CA THR A 44 -7.00 15.46 -4.85
C THR A 44 -6.66 16.49 -3.81
N ASP A 45 -7.02 16.25 -2.54
CA ASP A 45 -6.86 17.16 -1.41
C ASP A 45 -5.55 16.91 -0.65
N PHE A 46 -4.70 16.00 -1.15
CA PHE A 46 -3.53 15.55 -0.42
C PHE A 46 -2.52 16.67 -0.18
N ASP A 47 -2.35 17.03 1.09
CA ASP A 47 -1.19 17.76 1.57
C ASP A 47 0.04 16.83 1.49
N PHE A 48 0.84 17.00 0.44
CA PHE A 48 2.10 16.30 0.20
C PHE A 48 3.21 16.71 1.17
N SER A 49 2.86 16.98 2.44
CA SER A 49 3.80 17.42 3.45
C SER A 49 4.78 16.31 3.80
N TRP A 50 6.04 16.72 3.92
CA TRP A 50 7.13 15.86 4.30
C TRP A 50 7.37 15.92 5.81
N TYR A 51 7.66 14.77 6.41
CA TYR A 51 8.31 14.70 7.71
C TYR A 51 9.70 14.09 7.52
N ALA A 52 10.74 14.86 7.85
CA ALA A 52 12.12 14.43 7.71
C ALA A 52 12.62 13.82 9.02
N ILE A 53 13.15 12.60 8.93
CA ILE A 53 13.77 11.90 10.05
C ILE A 53 15.27 11.77 9.75
N PRO A 54 16.17 12.33 10.59
CA PRO A 54 17.61 12.24 10.38
C PRO A 54 18.09 10.79 10.22
N GLY A 55 18.89 10.52 9.18
CA GLY A 55 19.43 9.18 8.89
C GLY A 55 18.43 8.19 8.30
N VAL A 56 17.17 8.59 8.11
CA VAL A 56 16.10 7.80 7.49
C VAL A 56 15.65 8.42 6.18
N GLY A 57 15.48 9.74 6.15
CA GLY A 57 15.00 10.48 4.98
C GLY A 57 13.64 11.12 5.20
N LYS A 58 12.95 11.42 4.11
CA LYS A 58 11.64 12.09 4.16
C LYS A 58 10.54 11.07 3.92
N ILE A 59 9.48 11.16 4.74
CA ILE A 59 8.31 10.29 4.71
C ILE A 59 7.06 11.16 4.63
N HIS A 60 6.00 10.65 4.00
CA HIS A 60 4.72 11.34 3.94
C HIS A 60 4.16 11.63 5.34
N GLY A 61 3.98 12.91 5.67
CA GLY A 61 3.55 13.37 7.00
C GLY A 61 2.17 12.84 7.38
N GLY A 62 1.21 12.84 6.43
CA GLY A 62 -0.13 12.27 6.64
C GLY A 62 -0.14 10.79 7.04
N PHE A 63 0.72 9.97 6.43
CA PHE A 63 0.81 8.54 6.78
C PHE A 63 1.46 8.32 8.14
N LEU A 64 2.50 9.09 8.47
CA LEU A 64 3.11 9.04 9.80
C LEU A 64 2.14 9.52 10.88
N LYS A 65 1.35 10.57 10.64
CA LYS A 65 0.27 11.01 11.54
C LYS A 65 -0.74 9.90 11.79
N ALA A 66 -1.17 9.19 10.74
CA ALA A 66 -2.06 8.05 10.86
C ALA A 66 -1.46 6.93 11.74
N LEU A 67 -0.14 6.74 11.72
CA LEU A 67 0.55 5.78 12.60
C LEU A 67 0.83 6.32 14.01
N GLY A 68 0.58 7.61 14.29
CA GLY A 68 0.74 8.19 15.61
C GLY A 68 1.92 9.14 15.77
N LEU A 69 2.38 9.77 14.67
CA LEU A 69 3.30 10.90 14.74
C LEU A 69 2.69 12.06 15.52
N GLN A 70 3.39 12.48 16.57
CA GLN A 70 3.00 13.59 17.42
C GLN A 70 3.68 14.89 16.98
N LYS A 71 2.99 16.03 17.12
CA LYS A 71 3.49 17.34 16.67
C LYS A 71 4.78 17.78 17.37
N ASN A 72 4.92 17.50 18.67
CA ASN A 72 6.01 18.03 19.50
C ASN A 72 7.13 17.02 19.76
N THR A 73 6.78 15.74 19.89
CA THR A 73 7.69 14.66 20.30
C THR A 73 8.08 13.74 19.15
N GLY A 74 7.43 13.88 17.98
CA GLY A 74 7.69 13.04 16.82
C GLY A 74 7.16 11.61 17.01
N LEU A 75 8.01 10.62 16.70
CA LEU A 75 7.74 9.19 16.90
C LEU A 75 8.75 8.64 17.93
N PRO A 76 8.50 8.80 19.24
CA PRO A 76 9.38 8.24 20.27
C PRO A 76 9.31 6.71 20.28
N GLU A 77 10.37 6.04 20.73
CA GLU A 77 10.41 4.57 20.75
C GLU A 77 9.35 3.97 21.69
N GLN A 78 9.13 4.63 22.82
CA GLN A 78 8.12 4.31 23.82
C GLN A 78 7.30 5.55 24.12
N ILE A 79 6.01 5.34 24.41
CA ILE A 79 5.10 6.40 24.83
C ILE A 79 4.65 6.13 26.26
N HIS A 80 4.68 7.15 27.10
CA HIS A 80 3.82 7.20 28.27
C HIS A 80 2.48 7.75 27.78
N GLN A 81 1.41 6.96 27.84
CA GLN A 81 0.08 7.41 27.42
C GLN A 81 -0.41 8.48 28.40
N GLU A 82 -0.13 9.74 28.09
CA GLU A 82 -0.70 10.91 28.79
C GLU A 82 -2.01 11.38 28.13
N ASN A 83 -2.29 10.97 26.88
CA ASN A 83 -3.47 11.36 26.12
C ASN A 83 -4.52 10.24 26.08
N ASP A 84 -5.80 10.63 26.09
CA ASP A 84 -6.96 9.71 26.06
C ASP A 84 -7.08 8.86 24.77
N LYS A 85 -6.36 9.20 23.69
CA LYS A 85 -6.46 8.49 22.41
C LYS A 85 -5.27 7.56 22.16
N PRO A 86 -5.50 6.25 21.95
CA PRO A 86 -4.43 5.31 21.63
C PRO A 86 -3.80 5.63 20.26
N LEU A 87 -2.47 5.60 20.20
CA LEU A 87 -1.72 5.79 18.96
C LEU A 87 -1.53 4.45 18.23
N ALA A 88 -1.95 4.42 16.96
CA ALA A 88 -2.12 3.19 16.20
C ALA A 88 -0.86 2.31 16.15
N TYR A 89 0.31 2.89 15.83
CA TYR A 89 1.57 2.13 15.77
C TYR A 89 1.86 1.37 17.07
N TYR A 90 1.78 2.06 18.21
CA TYR A 90 2.14 1.48 19.50
C TYR A 90 1.15 0.39 19.89
N VAL A 91 -0.16 0.63 19.72
CA VAL A 91 -1.17 -0.40 20.01
C VAL A 91 -0.97 -1.65 19.14
N ILE A 92 -0.74 -1.47 17.84
CA ILE A 92 -0.54 -2.59 16.91
C ILE A 92 0.78 -3.32 17.24
N ARG A 93 1.85 -2.58 17.55
CA ARG A 93 3.14 -3.17 17.95
C ARG A 93 3.02 -4.03 19.20
N GLU A 94 2.40 -3.49 20.26
CA GLU A 94 2.24 -4.23 21.52
C GLU A 94 1.30 -5.43 21.34
N LYS A 95 0.19 -5.28 20.61
CA LYS A 95 -0.71 -6.40 20.32
C LYS A 95 -0.06 -7.48 19.46
N LEU A 96 0.73 -7.10 18.46
CA LEU A 96 1.50 -8.05 17.67
C LEU A 96 2.51 -8.81 18.54
N ARG A 97 3.21 -8.11 19.44
CA ARG A 97 4.13 -8.72 20.40
C ARG A 97 3.42 -9.74 21.29
N GLU A 98 2.30 -9.36 21.91
CA GLU A 98 1.49 -10.27 22.73
C GLU A 98 1.06 -11.54 21.99
N VAL A 99 0.63 -11.41 20.72
CA VAL A 99 0.19 -12.56 19.90
C VAL A 99 1.37 -13.45 19.52
N LEU A 100 2.52 -12.88 19.17
CA LEU A 100 3.74 -13.63 18.79
C LEU A 100 4.45 -14.26 19.99
N GLU A 101 4.25 -13.76 21.20
CA GLU A 101 4.71 -14.40 22.44
C GLU A 101 3.89 -15.64 22.78
N LYS A 102 2.57 -15.58 22.56
CA LYS A 102 1.67 -16.74 22.70
C LYS A 102 1.91 -17.80 21.64
N ASN A 103 2.36 -17.39 20.44
CA ASN A 103 2.63 -18.28 19.32
C ASN A 103 4.12 -18.18 18.95
N LYS A 104 5.00 -18.81 19.73
CA LYS A 104 6.46 -18.61 19.65
C LYS A 104 7.06 -18.90 18.26
N ASN A 105 6.50 -19.86 17.54
CA ASN A 105 6.94 -20.24 16.19
C ASN A 105 6.26 -19.44 15.07
N ALA A 106 5.24 -18.63 15.40
CA ALA A 106 4.54 -17.83 14.42
C ALA A 106 5.46 -16.78 13.82
N LYS A 107 5.32 -16.61 12.51
CA LYS A 107 5.75 -15.42 11.81
C LYS A 107 4.58 -14.47 11.59
N PHE A 108 4.85 -13.27 11.10
CA PHE A 108 3.80 -12.35 10.72
C PHE A 108 3.99 -11.77 9.33
N LEU A 109 2.87 -11.46 8.68
CA LEU A 109 2.84 -10.65 7.46
C LEU A 109 2.07 -9.36 7.70
N VAL A 110 2.41 -8.34 6.92
CA VAL A 110 1.71 -7.06 6.93
C VAL A 110 1.07 -6.82 5.58
N THR A 111 -0.18 -6.37 5.56
CA THR A 111 -0.90 -6.12 4.32
C THR A 111 -1.81 -4.90 4.39
N GLY A 112 -2.15 -4.37 3.22
CA GLY A 112 -3.10 -3.28 3.11
C GLY A 112 -3.36 -2.84 1.67
N HIS A 113 -4.49 -2.19 1.48
CA HIS A 113 -4.92 -1.62 0.21
C HIS A 113 -4.96 -0.09 0.28
N SER A 114 -4.58 0.61 -0.78
CA SER A 114 -4.63 2.08 -0.84
C SER A 114 -3.80 2.74 0.28
N LEU A 115 -4.39 3.67 1.06
CA LEU A 115 -3.84 4.18 2.31
C LEU A 115 -3.31 3.06 3.21
N GLY A 116 -4.07 1.98 3.40
CA GLY A 116 -3.63 0.84 4.21
C GLY A 116 -2.37 0.17 3.67
N GLY A 117 -2.18 0.19 2.34
CA GLY A 117 -0.92 -0.27 1.73
C GLY A 117 0.27 0.60 2.15
N ALA A 118 0.09 1.92 2.23
CA ALA A 118 1.14 2.82 2.70
C ALA A 118 1.49 2.54 4.17
N LEU A 119 0.47 2.34 5.02
CA LEU A 119 0.67 1.99 6.42
C LEU A 119 1.36 0.63 6.58
N ALA A 120 1.04 -0.33 5.71
CA ALA A 120 1.59 -1.68 5.74
C ALA A 120 3.12 -1.74 5.51
N ILE A 121 3.67 -0.87 4.64
CA ILE A 121 5.15 -0.78 4.47
C ILE A 121 5.78 0.12 5.54
N LEU A 122 5.07 1.16 6.01
CA LEU A 122 5.59 2.06 7.04
C LEU A 122 5.67 1.39 8.41
N PHE A 123 4.72 0.52 8.77
CA PHE A 123 4.74 -0.18 10.06
C PHE A 123 6.06 -0.94 10.33
N PRO A 124 6.52 -1.88 9.49
CA PRO A 124 7.81 -2.54 9.69
C PRO A 124 9.01 -1.60 9.50
N SER A 125 8.87 -0.52 8.72
CA SER A 125 9.91 0.50 8.61
C SER A 125 10.11 1.27 9.92
N ILE A 126 9.02 1.54 10.65
CA ILE A 126 9.07 2.18 11.97
C ILE A 126 9.56 1.18 13.04
N LEU A 127 9.19 -0.10 12.94
CA LEU A 127 9.80 -1.15 13.78
C LEU A 127 11.34 -1.13 13.63
N ALA A 128 11.86 -0.98 12.40
CA ALA A 128 13.30 -0.85 12.15
C ALA A 128 13.89 0.43 12.76
N LEU A 129 13.19 1.57 12.62
CA LEU A 129 13.58 2.84 13.26
C LEU A 129 13.66 2.70 14.79
N HIS A 130 12.70 2.00 15.39
CA HIS A 130 12.59 1.74 16.83
C HIS A 130 13.43 0.54 17.28
N ARG A 131 14.28 -0.01 16.41
CA ARG A 131 15.19 -1.14 16.72
C ARG A 131 14.49 -2.39 17.26
N GLU A 132 13.25 -2.64 16.83
CA GLU A 132 12.42 -3.79 17.18
C GLU A 132 12.89 -5.07 16.46
N GLY A 133 14.16 -5.41 16.61
CA GLY A 133 14.83 -6.48 15.86
C GLY A 133 14.20 -7.86 16.05
N ASP A 134 13.69 -8.15 17.25
CA ASP A 134 13.07 -9.45 17.54
C ASP A 134 11.70 -9.61 16.87
N LEU A 135 10.93 -8.51 16.75
CA LEU A 135 9.76 -8.50 15.90
C LEU A 135 10.17 -8.66 14.44
N LEU A 136 11.12 -7.86 13.95
CA LEU A 136 11.53 -7.91 12.53
C LEU A 136 12.05 -9.28 12.07
N LYS A 137 12.72 -10.06 12.94
CA LYS A 137 13.13 -11.44 12.63
C LYS A 137 11.95 -12.37 12.31
N LYS A 138 10.76 -12.07 12.83
CA LYS A 138 9.52 -12.82 12.59
C LYS A 138 8.72 -12.31 11.39
N LEU A 139 9.18 -11.27 10.69
CA LEU A 139 8.50 -10.76 9.49
C LEU A 139 8.69 -11.73 8.32
N ASP A 140 7.58 -12.24 7.79
CA ASP A 140 7.57 -13.18 6.65
C ASP A 140 7.25 -12.49 5.32
N GLY A 141 6.55 -11.35 5.36
CA GLY A 141 6.25 -10.61 4.14
C GLY A 141 5.40 -9.35 4.33
N ILE A 142 5.47 -8.49 3.34
CA ILE A 142 4.74 -7.22 3.23
C ILE A 142 4.07 -7.23 1.86
N TYR A 143 2.74 -7.27 1.84
CA TYR A 143 1.93 -7.34 0.64
C TYR A 143 1.08 -6.09 0.54
N THR A 144 1.32 -5.26 -0.48
CA THR A 144 0.60 -3.99 -0.62
C THR A 144 -0.12 -3.93 -1.94
N PHE A 145 -1.32 -3.35 -1.95
CA PHE A 145 -2.20 -3.30 -3.10
C PHE A 145 -2.60 -1.86 -3.37
N GLY A 146 -2.28 -1.33 -4.56
CA GLY A 146 -2.60 0.06 -4.87
C GLY A 146 -1.90 1.06 -3.95
N GLN A 147 -0.70 0.72 -3.47
CA GLN A 147 0.04 1.53 -2.52
C GLN A 147 0.52 2.86 -3.14
N PRO A 148 0.20 4.02 -2.56
CA PRO A 148 0.80 5.29 -2.96
C PRO A 148 2.29 5.37 -2.60
N ARG A 149 3.00 6.38 -3.12
CA ARG A 149 4.40 6.60 -2.72
C ARG A 149 4.46 7.09 -1.28
N VAL A 150 5.33 6.50 -0.47
CA VAL A 150 5.36 6.73 0.99
C VAL A 150 6.52 7.61 1.46
N GLY A 151 7.59 7.70 0.67
CA GLY A 151 8.83 8.34 1.07
C GLY A 151 9.70 8.78 -0.11
N ASN A 152 10.84 9.39 0.19
CA ASN A 152 11.85 9.74 -0.81
C ASN A 152 12.84 8.58 -1.06
N ALA A 153 13.82 8.79 -1.93
CA ALA A 153 14.86 7.81 -2.24
C ALA A 153 15.71 7.40 -1.02
N GLU A 154 15.94 8.34 -0.11
CA GLU A 154 16.68 8.09 1.14
C GLU A 154 15.90 7.14 2.06
N PHE A 155 14.59 7.37 2.21
CA PHE A 155 13.70 6.44 2.92
C PHE A 155 13.72 5.05 2.29
N GLY A 156 13.61 4.95 0.96
CA GLY A 156 13.73 3.66 0.27
C GLY A 156 15.08 2.96 0.53
N SER A 157 16.16 3.72 0.67
CA SER A 157 17.50 3.18 0.98
C SER A 157 17.63 2.75 2.44
N PHE A 158 16.99 3.49 3.36
CA PHE A 158 16.86 3.09 4.75
C PHE A 158 16.13 1.74 4.88
N VAL A 159 14.96 1.59 4.25
CA VAL A 159 14.17 0.35 4.34
C VAL A 159 14.96 -0.85 3.79
N LYS A 160 15.65 -0.69 2.65
CA LYS A 160 16.51 -1.74 2.06
C LYS A 160 17.67 -2.18 2.95
N ARG A 161 18.11 -1.33 3.89
CA ARG A 161 19.20 -1.67 4.82
C ARG A 161 18.74 -2.63 5.93
N PHE A 162 17.47 -2.54 6.32
CA PHE A 162 16.93 -3.26 7.47
C PHE A 162 15.99 -4.41 7.07
N LEU A 163 15.37 -4.35 5.89
CA LEU A 163 14.48 -5.37 5.36
C LEU A 163 15.03 -5.91 4.04
N ASP A 164 15.02 -7.23 3.85
CA ASP A 164 15.27 -7.86 2.55
C ASP A 164 14.06 -7.60 1.62
N THR A 165 13.99 -6.39 1.06
CA THR A 165 12.86 -5.96 0.23
C THR A 165 12.68 -6.79 -1.03
N GLU A 166 13.71 -7.53 -1.45
CA GLU A 166 13.65 -8.36 -2.64
C GLU A 166 12.86 -9.66 -2.40
N LYS A 167 12.83 -10.14 -1.16
CA LYS A 167 12.12 -11.36 -0.74
C LYS A 167 10.89 -11.08 0.12
N LEU A 168 10.89 -9.98 0.88
CA LEU A 168 9.83 -9.69 1.85
C LEU A 168 8.83 -8.65 1.37
N TYR A 169 9.12 -7.87 0.32
CA TYR A 169 8.24 -6.75 -0.07
C TYR A 169 7.68 -6.89 -1.48
N PHE A 170 6.36 -7.04 -1.55
CA PHE A 170 5.61 -7.26 -2.78
C PHE A 170 4.56 -6.16 -2.97
N ARG A 171 4.82 -5.23 -3.90
CA ARG A 171 3.90 -4.14 -4.22
C ARG A 171 3.10 -4.47 -5.48
N TYR A 172 1.81 -4.75 -5.31
CA TYR A 172 0.88 -5.02 -6.40
C TYR A 172 0.31 -3.72 -6.96
N VAL A 173 0.42 -3.56 -8.27
CA VAL A 173 -0.15 -2.42 -9.00
C VAL A 173 -0.99 -2.95 -10.16
N TYR A 174 -2.25 -2.52 -10.20
CA TYR A 174 -3.15 -2.92 -11.27
C TYR A 174 -3.36 -1.77 -12.26
N SER A 175 -3.08 -2.06 -13.53
CA SER A 175 -3.51 -1.28 -14.69
C SER A 175 -3.19 0.23 -14.55
N ASN A 176 -4.16 1.09 -14.81
CA ASN A 176 -4.06 2.54 -14.71
C ASN A 176 -4.53 3.07 -13.35
N ASP A 177 -4.48 2.27 -12.27
CA ASP A 177 -4.79 2.75 -10.92
C ASP A 177 -3.99 4.02 -10.56
N ILE A 178 -4.70 5.12 -10.30
CA ILE A 178 -4.08 6.41 -10.01
C ILE A 178 -3.32 6.43 -8.67
N VAL A 179 -3.69 5.60 -7.69
CA VAL A 179 -3.18 5.74 -6.31
C VAL A 179 -1.69 5.42 -6.21
N PRO A 180 -1.14 4.36 -6.84
CA PRO A 180 0.31 4.16 -6.91
C PRO A 180 1.07 5.28 -7.60
N ARG A 181 0.40 6.13 -8.36
CA ARG A 181 1.01 7.20 -9.14
C ARG A 181 1.03 8.53 -8.38
N VAL A 182 0.51 8.56 -7.16
CA VAL A 182 0.57 9.71 -6.25
C VAL A 182 1.33 9.37 -4.97
N PRO A 183 1.97 10.35 -4.31
CA PRO A 183 2.38 11.66 -4.85
C PRO A 183 3.20 11.54 -6.14
N TYR A 184 3.24 12.58 -6.98
CA TYR A 184 4.00 12.49 -8.24
C TYR A 184 5.49 12.34 -7.99
N ASP A 185 6.14 11.54 -8.84
CA ASP A 185 7.59 11.47 -8.93
C ASP A 185 8.05 12.60 -9.85
N ASP A 186 8.06 13.81 -9.31
CA ASP A 186 8.63 15.00 -9.94
C ASP A 186 9.72 15.62 -9.04
N LYS A 187 10.48 16.56 -9.62
CA LYS A 187 11.58 17.22 -8.90
C LYS A 187 11.12 18.04 -7.69
N ALA A 188 9.85 18.43 -7.63
CA ALA A 188 9.30 19.24 -6.55
C ALA A 188 8.86 18.36 -5.38
N LEU A 189 8.15 17.28 -5.67
CA LEU A 189 7.59 16.38 -4.67
C LEU A 189 8.59 15.33 -4.21
N MET A 190 9.49 14.80 -5.05
CA MET A 190 10.58 13.86 -4.72
C MET A 190 10.16 12.52 -4.07
N PHE A 191 8.87 12.16 -4.10
CA PHE A 191 8.40 10.86 -3.64
C PHE A 191 8.79 9.78 -4.64
N LYS A 192 9.30 8.65 -4.14
CA LYS A 192 9.72 7.52 -4.98
C LYS A 192 9.22 6.20 -4.41
N HIS A 193 8.85 5.30 -5.33
CA HIS A 193 8.71 3.90 -4.98
C HIS A 193 10.07 3.24 -4.79
N PHE A 194 10.08 2.16 -4.02
CA PHE A 194 11.20 1.25 -3.86
C PHE A 194 10.67 -0.19 -3.79
N GLY A 195 11.58 -1.17 -3.89
CA GLY A 195 11.21 -2.59 -4.00
C GLY A 195 10.60 -2.94 -5.37
N LYS A 196 10.19 -4.20 -5.52
CA LYS A 196 9.59 -4.71 -6.76
C LYS A 196 8.15 -4.23 -6.93
N CYS A 197 7.81 -3.86 -8.16
CA CYS A 197 6.45 -3.63 -8.62
C CYS A 197 5.94 -4.88 -9.35
N LEU A 198 4.92 -5.53 -8.80
CA LEU A 198 4.17 -6.60 -9.43
C LEU A 198 3.01 -5.97 -10.21
N TYR A 199 3.29 -5.62 -11.47
CA TYR A 199 2.35 -4.91 -12.33
C TYR A 199 1.46 -5.87 -13.10
N TYR A 200 0.14 -5.68 -13.02
CA TYR A 200 -0.86 -6.43 -13.78
C TYR A 200 -1.58 -5.52 -14.77
N ASN A 201 -1.73 -5.95 -16.01
CA ASN A 201 -2.51 -5.20 -17.01
C ASN A 201 -4.01 -5.53 -16.96
N VAL A 202 -4.80 -4.93 -17.85
CA VAL A 202 -6.24 -5.17 -18.01
C VAL A 202 -6.64 -6.62 -18.29
N PHE A 203 -5.70 -7.48 -18.68
CA PHE A 203 -5.94 -8.91 -18.87
C PHE A 203 -5.44 -9.76 -17.70
N TYR A 204 -5.11 -9.13 -16.57
CA TYR A 204 -4.46 -9.73 -15.40
C TYR A 204 -3.15 -10.44 -15.73
N ARG A 205 -2.44 -10.02 -16.79
CA ARG A 205 -1.10 -10.55 -17.08
C ARG A 205 -0.07 -9.77 -16.25
N GLY A 206 0.63 -10.49 -15.37
CA GLY A 206 1.59 -9.94 -14.42
C GLY A 206 3.00 -9.82 -15.00
N LYS A 207 3.71 -8.75 -14.64
CA LYS A 207 5.15 -8.54 -14.91
C LYS A 207 5.82 -7.93 -13.69
N VAL A 208 7.01 -8.43 -13.36
CA VAL A 208 7.88 -7.77 -12.37
C VAL A 208 8.55 -6.57 -13.02
N ARG A 209 8.48 -5.41 -12.36
CA ARG A 209 9.05 -4.15 -12.82
C ARG A 209 9.71 -3.42 -11.64
N ASN A 210 10.62 -2.51 -11.93
CA ASN A 210 11.12 -1.57 -10.92
C ASN A 210 10.10 -0.47 -10.62
N GLU A 211 9.30 -0.08 -11.62
CA GLU A 211 8.21 0.88 -11.43
C GLU A 211 7.05 0.65 -12.40
N GLU A 212 5.85 1.09 -12.01
CA GLU A 212 4.66 1.00 -12.86
C GLU A 212 4.76 1.88 -14.13
N PRO A 213 4.14 1.45 -15.24
CA PRO A 213 4.03 2.29 -16.44
C PRO A 213 3.25 3.58 -16.15
N ASN A 214 3.57 4.65 -16.87
CA ASN A 214 2.92 5.96 -16.73
C ASN A 214 2.97 6.47 -15.27
N LYS A 215 4.20 6.66 -14.76
CA LYS A 215 4.46 7.09 -13.36
C LYS A 215 3.66 8.31 -12.93
N ASN A 216 3.46 9.26 -13.85
CA ASN A 216 2.67 10.46 -13.65
C ASN A 216 1.40 10.34 -14.50
N TYR A 217 0.26 10.16 -13.81
CA TYR A 217 -1.00 9.77 -14.41
C TYR A 217 -1.46 10.74 -15.53
N PHE A 218 -1.25 12.05 -15.46
CA PHE A 218 -1.89 13.03 -16.34
C PHE A 218 -1.18 13.35 -17.68
N ALA A 219 -0.24 12.54 -18.15
CA ALA A 219 0.40 12.81 -19.43
C ALA A 219 -0.60 12.68 -20.62
N LEU A 220 -0.79 13.75 -21.41
CA LEU A 220 -1.80 13.83 -22.49
C LEU A 220 -1.70 12.70 -23.52
N TRP A 221 -0.49 12.24 -23.85
CA TRP A 221 -0.28 11.13 -24.80
C TRP A 221 -0.80 9.78 -24.30
N THR A 222 -1.12 9.66 -23.00
CA THR A 222 -1.69 8.43 -22.41
C THR A 222 -3.20 8.30 -22.57
N LEU A 223 -3.89 9.31 -23.11
CA LEU A 223 -5.35 9.36 -23.17
C LEU A 223 -5.95 8.21 -24.03
N VAL A 224 -5.44 7.99 -25.24
CA VAL A 224 -5.92 6.93 -26.14
C VAL A 224 -5.68 5.52 -25.55
N PRO A 225 -4.47 5.17 -25.07
CA PRO A 225 -4.25 3.90 -24.36
C PRO A 225 -5.15 3.69 -23.13
N LYS A 226 -5.48 4.76 -22.40
CA LYS A 226 -6.39 4.70 -21.26
C LYS A 226 -7.83 4.43 -21.66
N LEU A 227 -8.33 5.08 -22.70
CA LEU A 227 -9.67 4.82 -23.23
C LEU A 227 -9.80 3.35 -23.64
N PHE A 228 -8.81 2.82 -24.38
CA PHE A 228 -8.76 1.39 -24.70
C PHE A 228 -8.81 0.52 -23.43
N THR A 229 -8.00 0.86 -22.42
CA THR A 229 -7.96 0.11 -21.16
C THR A 229 -9.31 0.08 -20.47
N VAL A 230 -9.96 1.23 -20.30
CA VAL A 230 -11.27 1.31 -19.63
C VAL A 230 -12.35 0.60 -20.43
N THR A 231 -12.35 0.74 -21.76
CA THR A 231 -13.29 0.00 -22.62
C THR A 231 -13.11 -1.52 -22.45
N MET A 232 -11.87 -2.01 -22.40
CA MET A 232 -11.60 -3.43 -22.17
C MET A 232 -12.02 -3.88 -20.77
N GLU A 233 -11.81 -3.07 -19.73
CA GLU A 233 -12.29 -3.35 -18.37
C GLU A 233 -13.81 -3.43 -18.32
N LEU A 234 -14.50 -2.49 -18.98
CA LEU A 234 -15.95 -2.50 -19.06
C LEU A 234 -16.46 -3.76 -19.76
N ILE A 235 -15.92 -4.10 -20.94
CA ILE A 235 -16.29 -5.35 -21.65
C ILE A 235 -16.06 -6.56 -20.75
N ARG A 236 -14.88 -6.64 -20.11
CA ARG A 236 -14.50 -7.74 -19.21
C ARG A 236 -15.51 -7.90 -18.06
N SER A 237 -16.03 -6.83 -17.48
CA SER A 237 -17.00 -6.89 -16.37
C SER A 237 -18.32 -7.62 -16.69
N PHE A 238 -18.66 -7.75 -17.98
CA PHE A 238 -19.82 -8.53 -18.44
C PHE A 238 -19.48 -9.99 -18.74
N VAL A 239 -18.24 -10.29 -19.15
CA VAL A 239 -17.85 -11.63 -19.64
C VAL A 239 -17.04 -12.46 -18.65
N ILE A 240 -16.39 -11.85 -17.65
CA ILE A 240 -15.46 -12.55 -16.75
C ILE A 240 -16.14 -13.64 -15.92
N GLY A 241 -17.38 -13.42 -15.49
CA GLY A 241 -18.15 -14.43 -14.75
C GLY A 241 -18.44 -15.69 -15.57
N TYR A 242 -18.55 -15.57 -16.89
CA TYR A 242 -18.77 -16.70 -17.79
C TYR A 242 -17.46 -17.40 -18.18
N THR A 243 -16.38 -16.64 -18.32
CA THR A 243 -15.09 -17.17 -18.81
C THR A 243 -14.16 -17.69 -17.70
N LYS A 244 -14.27 -17.15 -16.48
CA LYS A 244 -13.44 -17.53 -15.32
C LYS A 244 -14.23 -18.16 -14.18
N GLY A 245 -15.56 -18.15 -14.27
CA GLY A 245 -16.46 -18.75 -13.30
C GLY A 245 -17.21 -17.70 -12.44
N PRO A 246 -18.29 -18.13 -11.77
CA PRO A 246 -19.24 -17.23 -11.10
C PRO A 246 -18.61 -16.38 -9.99
N ASN A 247 -17.56 -16.88 -9.33
CA ASN A 247 -16.83 -16.19 -8.27
C ASN A 247 -16.11 -14.90 -8.72
N TYR A 248 -15.99 -14.66 -10.03
CA TYR A 248 -15.36 -13.47 -10.61
C TYR A 248 -16.39 -12.49 -11.18
N ARG A 249 -17.68 -12.80 -11.10
CA ARG A 249 -18.74 -11.97 -11.66
C ARG A 249 -18.79 -10.61 -10.96
N GLU A 250 -18.74 -9.54 -11.75
CA GLU A 250 -18.90 -8.20 -11.22
C GLU A 250 -20.37 -7.81 -11.06
N GLY A 251 -20.67 -7.15 -9.93
CA GLY A 251 -21.99 -6.60 -9.62
C GLY A 251 -22.34 -5.35 -10.42
N GLY A 252 -23.61 -4.95 -10.39
CA GLY A 252 -24.12 -3.78 -11.13
C GLY A 252 -23.41 -2.47 -10.76
N LEU A 253 -23.12 -2.25 -9.47
CA LEU A 253 -22.42 -1.05 -8.98
C LEU A 253 -21.02 -0.90 -9.59
N LEU A 254 -20.24 -1.99 -9.67
CA LEU A 254 -18.91 -1.97 -10.30
C LEU A 254 -19.00 -1.65 -11.80
N ARG A 255 -20.03 -2.17 -12.49
CA ARG A 255 -20.25 -1.88 -13.90
C ARG A 255 -20.60 -0.41 -14.13
N ILE A 256 -21.44 0.18 -13.27
CA ILE A 256 -21.72 1.61 -13.30
C ILE A 256 -20.43 2.41 -13.08
N ALA A 257 -19.60 2.04 -12.10
CA ALA A 257 -18.30 2.67 -11.88
C ALA A 257 -17.35 2.54 -13.10
N ARG A 258 -17.41 1.43 -13.85
CA ARG A 258 -16.65 1.26 -15.11
C ARG A 258 -17.18 2.11 -16.25
N ILE A 259 -18.49 2.38 -16.30
CA ILE A 259 -19.06 3.34 -17.27
C ILE A 259 -18.58 4.75 -16.95
N VAL A 260 -18.61 5.16 -15.67
CA VAL A 260 -18.09 6.46 -15.22
C VAL A 260 -16.60 6.61 -15.52
N ALA A 261 -15.82 5.53 -15.46
CA ALA A 261 -14.41 5.56 -15.83
C ALA A 261 -14.14 5.93 -17.29
N LEU A 262 -15.11 5.84 -18.20
CA LEU A 262 -14.93 6.34 -19.57
C LEU A 262 -14.69 7.86 -19.59
N VAL A 263 -15.17 8.56 -18.56
CA VAL A 263 -14.94 9.99 -18.32
C VAL A 263 -13.75 10.19 -17.36
N LEU A 264 -13.63 9.37 -16.31
CA LEU A 264 -12.59 9.46 -15.27
C LEU A 264 -11.80 8.14 -15.09
N PRO A 265 -10.84 7.83 -15.98
CA PRO A 265 -10.29 6.48 -16.15
C PRO A 265 -9.45 5.88 -15.01
N GLY A 266 -9.08 6.67 -13.99
CA GLY A 266 -7.97 6.31 -13.09
C GLY A 266 -8.37 5.57 -11.82
N LEU A 267 -9.65 5.64 -11.46
CA LEU A 267 -10.11 5.30 -10.11
C LEU A 267 -10.80 3.95 -10.05
N THR A 268 -11.51 3.54 -11.10
CA THR A 268 -12.15 2.22 -11.12
C THR A 268 -11.16 1.05 -11.03
N PRO A 269 -9.95 1.11 -11.63
CA PRO A 269 -8.90 0.11 -11.40
C PRO A 269 -8.43 0.01 -9.95
N HIS A 270 -8.68 1.02 -9.11
CA HIS A 270 -8.32 1.01 -7.70
C HIS A 270 -9.23 0.13 -6.83
N GLY A 271 -10.29 -0.46 -7.39
CA GLY A 271 -11.19 -1.32 -6.63
C GLY A 271 -10.51 -2.61 -6.14
N PRO A 272 -10.82 -3.11 -4.92
CA PRO A 272 -10.21 -4.34 -4.40
C PRO A 272 -10.51 -5.58 -5.26
N GLN A 273 -11.62 -5.57 -6.01
CA GLN A 273 -11.97 -6.64 -6.95
C GLN A 273 -10.88 -6.91 -7.97
N ASP A 274 -10.28 -5.85 -8.54
CA ASP A 274 -9.27 -5.99 -9.59
C ASP A 274 -7.93 -6.48 -9.01
N TYR A 275 -7.59 -6.07 -7.79
CA TYR A 275 -6.44 -6.60 -7.07
C TYR A 275 -6.61 -8.08 -6.71
N ASN A 276 -7.79 -8.48 -6.23
CA ASN A 276 -8.11 -9.89 -5.93
C ASN A 276 -8.09 -10.74 -7.21
N ASN A 277 -8.62 -10.23 -8.32
CA ASN A 277 -8.57 -10.93 -9.60
C ASN A 277 -7.13 -11.04 -10.11
N SER A 278 -6.30 -10.00 -9.92
CA SER A 278 -4.89 -10.01 -10.31
C SER A 278 -4.10 -11.10 -9.58
N THR A 279 -4.31 -11.28 -8.28
CA THR A 279 -3.61 -12.31 -7.49
C THR A 279 -4.14 -13.72 -7.76
N ARG A 280 -5.43 -13.88 -8.08
CA ARG A 280 -6.05 -15.20 -8.28
C ARG A 280 -5.96 -15.73 -9.70
N LEU A 281 -6.04 -14.85 -10.69
CA LEU A 281 -6.05 -15.21 -12.12
C LEU A 281 -4.73 -14.93 -12.81
N GLY A 282 -3.92 -14.03 -12.25
CA GLY A 282 -2.74 -13.54 -12.91
C GLY A 282 -1.54 -14.45 -12.72
N ASN A 283 -0.78 -14.62 -13.80
CA ASN A 283 0.53 -15.25 -13.76
C ASN A 283 1.60 -14.15 -13.81
N LEU A 284 2.58 -14.23 -12.92
CA LEU A 284 3.74 -13.34 -12.92
C LEU A 284 4.80 -13.90 -13.88
N VAL A 285 5.12 -13.13 -14.91
CA VAL A 285 6.31 -13.39 -15.71
C VAL A 285 7.48 -12.66 -15.07
N VAL A 286 8.44 -13.43 -14.54
CA VAL A 286 9.72 -12.91 -14.07
C VAL A 286 10.62 -12.75 -15.30
N PRO A 287 11.18 -11.55 -15.58
CA PRO A 287 12.13 -11.37 -16.66
C PRO A 287 13.31 -12.34 -16.52
N SER A 288 13.75 -12.94 -17.62
CA SER A 288 14.86 -13.90 -17.70
C SER A 288 16.18 -13.38 -17.12
N ASP A 289 16.33 -12.06 -17.05
CA ASP A 289 17.57 -11.40 -16.65
C ASP A 289 17.78 -11.35 -15.13
N ALA A 290 16.81 -11.85 -14.34
CA ALA A 290 16.90 -11.96 -12.89
C ALA A 290 17.45 -13.30 -12.38
N LYS A 291 18.05 -14.12 -13.26
CA LYS A 291 18.66 -15.42 -12.90
C LYS A 291 20.18 -15.42 -12.76
N ASN A 292 20.84 -14.28 -12.99
CA ASN A 292 22.28 -14.15 -12.80
C ASN A 292 22.54 -12.94 -11.90
N ASP A 293 22.57 -13.17 -10.60
CA ASP A 293 23.39 -12.47 -9.59
C ASP A 293 23.38 -13.29 -8.28
#